data_AF-A0A382KJE2-F1
#
_entry.id   AF-A0A382KJE2-F1
#
_cell.length_a   1.000
_cell.length_b   1.000
_cell.length_c   1.000
_cell.angle_alpha   90.00
_cell.angle_beta   90.00
_cell.angle_gamma   90.00
#
_symmetry.space_group_name_H-M   'P 1'
#
loop_
_entity.id
_entity.type
_entity.pdbx_description
1 polymer ?
#
loop_
_entity_poly.entity_id
_entity_poly.type
_entity_poly.pdbx_seq_one_letter_code
_entity_poly.pdbx_strand_id
1 'polypeptide(L)' 'LEYYDAKRHGIHKGYRPDGTIEYEYHYSHGRRNGDYIFYNPDGSIKNKRTYKEGKRV' A
#
# COMPACT_ATOMS: atom_id res chain seq x y z
N LEU A 1 7.54 23.58 -17.51
CA LEU A 1 7.00 22.22 -17.28
C LEU A 1 7.38 21.85 -15.85
N GLU A 2 6.48 22.15 -14.92
CA GLU A 2 6.69 21.91 -13.49
C GLU A 2 6.82 20.40 -13.25
N TYR A 3 7.96 19.97 -12.71
CA TYR A 3 8.09 18.63 -12.14
C TYR A 3 7.16 18.58 -10.93
N TYR A 4 5.89 18.26 -11.17
CA TYR A 4 4.89 18.04 -10.14
C TYR A 4 5.50 17.10 -9.12
N ASP A 5 5.58 17.52 -7.85
CA ASP A 5 6.21 16.80 -6.75
C ASP A 5 5.50 15.43 -6.62
N ALA A 6 5.98 14.43 -7.38
CA ALA A 6 5.31 13.17 -7.70
C ALA A 6 5.37 12.18 -6.51
N LYS A 7 5.27 12.72 -5.30
CA LYS A 7 5.27 11.97 -4.06
C LYS A 7 3.93 11.26 -3.95
N ARG A 8 3.93 9.93 -4.17
CA ARG A 8 2.76 9.07 -3.99
C ARG A 8 2.08 9.39 -2.65
N HIS A 9 0.79 9.65 -2.69
CA HIS A 9 -0.05 9.94 -1.53
C HIS A 9 -1.35 9.13 -1.64
N GLY A 10 -1.79 8.54 -0.53
CA GLY A 10 -3.02 7.77 -0.45
C GLY A 10 -2.82 6.25 -0.45
N ILE A 11 -3.94 5.54 -0.61
CA ILE A 11 -3.98 4.07 -0.64
C ILE A 11 -3.71 3.60 -2.05
N HIS A 12 -2.81 2.64 -2.18
CA HIS A 12 -2.58 1.93 -3.43
C HIS A 12 -2.84 0.45 -3.22
N LYS A 13 -3.49 -0.14 -4.23
CA LYS A 13 -3.91 -1.54 -4.23
C LYS A 13 -3.25 -2.27 -5.38
N GLY A 14 -2.73 -3.45 -5.10
CA GLY A 14 -2.34 -4.43 -6.11
C GLY A 14 -3.45 -5.46 -6.23
N TYR A 15 -3.73 -5.87 -7.46
CA TYR A 15 -4.76 -6.85 -7.78
C TYR A 15 -4.14 -8.10 -8.40
N ARG A 16 -4.74 -9.26 -8.13
CA ARG A 16 -4.44 -10.54 -8.77
C ARG A 16 -4.98 -10.56 -10.21
N PRO A 17 -4.60 -11.55 -11.04
CA PRO A 17 -5.13 -11.70 -12.40
C PRO A 17 -6.65 -11.86 -12.47
N ASP A 18 -7.28 -12.39 -11.41
CA ASP A 18 -8.74 -12.54 -11.29
C ASP A 18 -9.46 -11.25 -10.86
N GLY A 19 -8.72 -10.17 -10.63
CA GLY A 19 -9.24 -8.87 -10.20
C GLY A 19 -9.43 -8.72 -8.68
N THR A 20 -9.17 -9.77 -7.88
CA THR A 20 -9.23 -9.66 -6.42
C THR A 20 -8.03 -8.89 -5.87
N ILE A 21 -8.19 -8.24 -4.71
CA ILE A 21 -7.10 -7.48 -4.09
C ILE A 21 -6.05 -8.46 -3.56
N GLU A 22 -4.80 -8.27 -3.97
CA GLU A 22 -3.67 -9.02 -3.43
C GLU A 22 -3.05 -8.30 -2.22
N TYR A 23 -2.89 -6.99 -2.32
CA TYR A 23 -2.37 -6.18 -1.23
C TYR A 23 -2.87 -4.74 -1.31
N GLU A 24 -2.84 -4.05 -0.18
CA GLU A 24 -2.99 -2.60 -0.13
C GLU A 24 -1.92 -1.96 0.76
N TYR A 25 -1.53 -0.74 0.40
CA TYR A 25 -0.50 -0.01 1.11
C TYR A 25 -0.80 1.49 1.16
N HIS A 26 -0.43 2.13 2.26
CA HIS A 26 -0.60 3.57 2.44
C HIS A 26 0.72 4.32 2.21
N TYR A 27 0.70 5.33 1.33
CA TYR A 27 1.81 6.26 1.13
C TYR A 27 1.41 7.65 1.59
N SER A 28 2.34 8.33 2.25
CA SER A 28 2.25 9.74 2.58
C SER A 28 3.55 10.41 2.20
N HIS A 29 3.47 11.46 1.37
CA HIS A 29 4.63 12.23 0.90
C HIS A 29 5.72 11.34 0.27
N GLY A 30 5.32 10.31 -0.49
CA GLY A 30 6.23 9.40 -1.17
C GLY A 30 6.86 8.33 -0.28
N ARG A 31 6.54 8.29 1.01
CA ARG A 31 7.00 7.26 1.96
C ARG A 31 5.86 6.37 2.40
N ARG A 32 6.15 5.09 2.68
CA ARG A 32 5.18 4.18 3.30
C ARG A 32 4.83 4.69 4.70
N ASN A 33 3.56 5.02 4.91
CA ASN A 33 3.09 5.56 6.18
C ASN A 33 1.63 5.13 6.40
N GLY A 34 1.44 4.18 7.30
CA GLY A 34 0.20 3.45 7.52
C GLY A 34 0.38 1.95 7.31
N ASP A 35 -0.75 1.27 7.15
CA ASP A 35 -0.77 -0.18 7.05
C ASP A 35 -0.37 -0.68 5.66
N TYR A 36 0.26 -1.85 5.67
CA TYR A 36 0.57 -2.68 4.55
C TYR A 36 -0.09 -4.04 4.79
N ILE A 37 -1.12 -4.34 4.00
CA ILE A 37 -1.95 -5.52 4.19
C ILE A 37 -1.83 -6.39 2.94
N PHE A 38 -1.51 -7.67 3.13
CA PHE A 38 -1.64 -8.71 2.12
C PHE A 38 -2.88 -9.53 2.42
N TYR A 39 -3.60 -9.87 1.36
CA TYR A 39 -4.81 -10.66 1.41
C TYR A 39 -4.57 -12.06 0.83
N ASN A 40 -5.20 -13.05 1.44
CA ASN A 40 -5.36 -14.38 0.86
C ASN A 40 -6.37 -14.31 -0.31
N PRO A 41 -6.41 -15.33 -1.20
CA PRO A 41 -7.39 -15.37 -2.30
C PRO A 41 -8.86 -15.31 -1.85
N ASP A 42 -9.16 -15.72 -0.61
CA ASP A 42 -10.49 -15.62 0.00
C ASP A 42 -10.83 -14.23 0.57
N GLY A 43 -9.90 -13.27 0.45
CA GLY A 43 -10.04 -11.92 1.00
C GLY A 43 -9.69 -11.78 2.49
N SER A 44 -9.31 -12.87 3.18
CA SER A 44 -8.85 -12.79 4.56
C SER A 44 -7.45 -12.15 4.64
N ILE A 45 -7.15 -11.49 5.75
CA ILE A 45 -5.83 -10.87 5.94
C ILE A 45 -4.78 -11.98 6.12
N LYS A 46 -3.88 -12.10 5.14
CA LYS A 46 -2.73 -12.98 5.21
C LYS A 46 -1.62 -12.40 6.07
N ASN A 47 -1.36 -11.11 5.91
CA ASN A 47 -0.31 -10.41 6.66
C ASN A 47 -0.66 -8.94 6.79
N LYS A 48 -0.41 -8.37 7.98
CA LYS A 48 -0.51 -6.94 8.22
C LYS A 48 0.80 -6.45 8.84
N ARG A 49 1.34 -5.36 8.29
CA ARG A 49 2.52 -4.66 8.80
C ARG A 49 2.21 -3.18 8.82
N THR A 50 2.62 -2.49 9.87
CA THR A 50 2.46 -1.04 9.93
C THR A 50 3.80 -0.38 9.66
N TYR A 51 3.78 0.70 8.88
CA TYR A 51 4.94 1.50 8.55
C TYR A 51 4.73 2.93 9.00
N LYS A 52 5.78 3.56 9.54
CA LYS A 52 5.81 5.00 9.83
C LYS A 52 7.05 5.60 9.17
N GLU A 53 6.83 6.58 8.29
CA GLU A 53 7.89 7.28 7.54
C GLU A 53 8.86 6.34 6.78
N GLY A 54 8.36 5.23 6.27
CA GLY A 54 9.13 4.23 5.53
C GLY A 54 9.75 3.12 6.39
N LYS A 55 9.63 3.19 7.72
CA LYS A 55 10.16 2.18 8.65
C LYS A 55 9.04 1.31 9.19
N ARG A 56 9.28 -0.01 9.29
CA ARG A 56 8.33 -0.92 9.96
C ARG A 56 8.33 -0.59 11.45
N VAL A 57 7.14 -0.42 12.03
CA VAL A 57 6.93 -0.30 13.47
C VAL A 57 6.58 -1.65 14.09
#